data_AF-A0A3D1WS18-F1
#
_entry.id   AF-A0A3D1WS18-F1
#
_cell.length_a   1.000
_cell.length_b   1.000
_cell.length_c   1.000
_cell.angle_alpha   90.00
_cell.angle_beta   90.00
_cell.angle_gamma   90.00
#
_symmetry.space_group_name_H-M   'P 1'
#
loop_
_entity.id
_entity.type
_entity.pdbx_description
1 polymer ?
#
loop_
_entity_poly.entity_id
_entity_poly.type
_entity_poly.pdbx_seq_one_letter_code
_entity_poly.pdbx_strand_id
1 'polypeptide(L)'
;IFRWVDSGRTVVMTTQVPEEGLDLGVYEVGRAYADHPGILRGDDMTTETLVAKTMWALGQSRDAAEIQRLFYSQVNHDRIPMV
;
A
#
# COMPACT_ATOMS: atom_id res chain seq x y z
N ILE A 1 3.46 -10.46 -10.93
CA ILE A 1 3.51 -9.23 -10.11
C ILE A 1 4.91 -8.99 -9.55
N PHE A 2 5.54 -9.97 -8.87
CA PHE A 2 6.86 -9.81 -8.22
C PHE A 2 7.94 -9.25 -9.14
N ARG A 3 8.17 -9.86 -10.32
CA ARG A 3 9.10 -9.31 -11.35
C ARG A 3 8.85 -7.85 -11.75
N TRP A 4 7.60 -7.40 -11.71
CA TRP A 4 7.25 -6.01 -12.03
C TRP A 4 7.61 -5.08 -10.88
N VAL A 5 7.37 -5.51 -9.65
CA VAL A 5 7.77 -4.81 -8.43
C VAL A 5 9.29 -4.74 -8.32
N ASP A 6 9.98 -5.85 -8.59
CA ASP A 6 11.45 -5.97 -8.59
C ASP A 6 12.12 -5.04 -9.61
N SER A 7 11.39 -4.57 -10.63
CA SER A 7 11.88 -3.55 -11.56
C SER A 7 11.85 -2.12 -11.00
N GLY A 8 11.55 -1.96 -9.70
CA GLY A 8 11.48 -0.67 -9.01
C GLY A 8 10.12 0.02 -9.12
N ARG A 9 9.04 -0.73 -9.38
CA ARG A 9 7.69 -0.18 -9.51
C ARG A 9 6.86 -0.48 -8.27
N THR A 10 6.09 0.51 -7.81
CA THR A 10 5.20 0.36 -6.64
C THR A 10 3.87 -0.27 -7.04
N VAL A 11 3.46 -1.32 -6.33
CA VAL A 11 2.08 -1.84 -6.36
C VAL A 11 1.42 -1.49 -5.04
N VAL A 12 0.16 -1.08 -5.10
CA VAL A 12 -0.72 -1.00 -3.94
C VAL A 12 -1.80 -2.07 -4.10
N MET A 13 -1.96 -2.91 -3.08
CA MET A 13 -3.00 -3.93 -3.06
C MET A 13 -4.13 -3.48 -2.14
N THR A 14 -5.38 -3.73 -2.54
CA THR A 14 -6.58 -3.41 -1.77
C THR A 14 -7.65 -4.48 -1.98
N THR A 15 -8.75 -4.37 -1.25
CA THR A 15 -9.95 -5.18 -1.43
C THR A 15 -10.95 -4.50 -2.38
N GLN A 16 -11.79 -5.29 -3.04
CA GLN A 16 -12.94 -4.76 -3.78
C GLN A 16 -14.14 -4.50 -2.87
N VAL A 17 -14.13 -5.01 -1.63
CA VAL A 17 -15.19 -4.84 -0.64
C VAL A 17 -14.92 -3.57 0.17
N PRO A 18 -15.71 -2.49 0.02
CA PRO A 18 -15.37 -1.19 0.61
C PRO A 18 -15.32 -1.16 2.14
N GLU A 19 -16.06 -2.06 2.80
CA GLU A 19 -16.36 -2.00 4.24
C GLU A 19 -15.47 -2.91 5.09
N GLU A 20 -14.73 -3.85 4.47
CA GLU A 20 -14.00 -4.91 5.18
C GLU A 20 -12.50 -4.60 5.33
N GLY A 21 -11.96 -3.72 4.47
CA GLY A 21 -10.52 -3.45 4.40
C GLY A 21 -9.71 -4.66 3.88
N LEU A 22 -8.39 -4.51 3.81
CA LEU A 22 -7.47 -5.56 3.38
C LEU A 22 -6.64 -6.10 4.55
N ASP A 23 -6.71 -7.41 4.79
CA ASP A 23 -5.76 -8.12 5.64
C ASP A 23 -5.07 -9.26 4.87
N LEU A 24 -3.81 -9.04 4.50
CA LEU A 24 -2.97 -10.03 3.82
C LEU A 24 -2.37 -11.09 4.75
N GLY A 25 -2.51 -10.94 6.07
CA GLY A 25 -1.98 -11.85 7.08
C GLY A 25 -2.87 -13.07 7.35
N VAL A 26 -4.14 -13.03 6.97
CA VAL A 26 -5.14 -14.09 7.25
C VAL A 26 -4.90 -15.36 6.44
N TYR A 27 -4.39 -15.22 5.20
CA TYR A 27 -4.21 -16.35 4.29
C TYR A 27 -2.75 -16.55 3.89
N GLU A 28 -2.32 -17.81 3.80
CA GLU A 28 -0.96 -18.21 3.44
C GLU A 28 -0.50 -17.59 2.10
N VAL A 29 -1.42 -17.48 1.14
CA VAL A 29 -1.17 -16.86 -0.17
C VAL A 29 -0.92 -15.35 -0.05
N GLY A 30 -1.64 -14.65 0.85
CA GLY A 30 -1.51 -13.21 1.04
C GLY A 30 -0.17 -12.82 1.67
N ARG A 31 0.37 -13.67 2.54
CA ARG A 31 1.62 -13.43 3.28
C ARG A 31 2.83 -13.20 2.35
N ALA A 32 2.91 -13.95 1.24
CA ALA A 32 3.97 -13.77 0.24
C ALA A 32 3.99 -12.36 -0.40
N TYR A 33 2.84 -11.70 -0.48
CA TYR A 33 2.73 -10.33 -0.97
C TYR A 33 2.98 -9.32 0.15
N ALA A 34 2.51 -9.66 1.35
CA ALA A 34 2.61 -8.85 2.55
C ALA A 34 4.07 -8.54 2.93
N ASP A 35 4.98 -9.49 2.67
CA ASP A 35 6.40 -9.40 3.04
C ASP A 35 7.29 -8.79 1.93
N HIS A 36 6.70 -8.38 0.79
CA HIS A 36 7.44 -7.85 -0.33
C HIS A 36 7.54 -6.31 -0.28
N PRO A 37 8.74 -5.70 -0.19
CA PRO A 37 8.89 -4.25 0.08
C PRO A 37 8.18 -3.30 -0.90
N GLY A 38 8.08 -3.68 -2.18
CA GLY A 38 7.38 -2.86 -3.19
C GLY A 38 5.88 -3.15 -3.36
N ILE A 39 5.29 -3.97 -2.48
CA ILE A 39 3.85 -4.21 -2.42
C ILE A 39 3.31 -3.54 -1.16
N LEU A 40 2.62 -2.43 -1.34
CA LEU A 40 2.02 -1.66 -0.26
C LEU A 40 0.59 -2.14 0.00
N ARG A 41 0.21 -2.15 1.28
CA ARG A 41 -1.11 -2.60 1.73
C ARG A 41 -2.03 -1.40 1.86
N GLY A 42 -3.16 -1.45 1.16
CA GLY A 42 -4.17 -0.39 1.20
C GLY A 42 -5.00 -0.37 2.48
N ASP A 43 -4.99 -1.48 3.24
CA ASP A 43 -5.66 -1.66 4.52
C ASP A 43 -7.12 -1.16 4.48
N ASP A 44 -7.44 -0.11 5.21
CA ASP A 44 -8.77 0.49 5.38
C ASP A 44 -9.04 1.68 4.45
N MET A 45 -8.09 2.04 3.58
CA MET A 45 -8.24 3.21 2.71
C MET A 45 -9.14 2.90 1.51
N THR A 46 -9.98 3.87 1.13
CA THR A 46 -10.76 3.79 -0.12
C THR A 46 -9.86 3.78 -1.35
N THR A 47 -10.37 3.28 -2.48
CA THR A 47 -9.61 3.24 -3.73
C THR A 47 -9.16 4.64 -4.18
N GLU A 48 -10.01 5.65 -4.00
CA GLU A 48 -9.72 7.05 -4.31
C GLU A 48 -8.55 7.58 -3.47
N THR A 49 -8.56 7.29 -2.17
CA THR A 49 -7.46 7.64 -1.26
C THR A 49 -6.17 6.97 -1.69
N LEU A 50 -6.22 5.67 -2.03
CA LEU A 50 -5.05 4.93 -2.48
C LEU A 50 -4.44 5.55 -3.75
N VAL A 51 -5.25 5.91 -4.73
CA VAL A 51 -4.78 6.58 -5.96
C VAL A 51 -4.11 7.91 -5.62
N ALA A 52 -4.80 8.79 -4.90
CA ALA A 52 -4.31 10.13 -4.57
C ALA A 52 -3.02 10.07 -3.74
N LYS A 53 -2.98 9.23 -2.71
CA LYS A 53 -1.83 9.09 -1.82
C LYS A 53 -0.62 8.49 -2.52
N THR A 54 -0.84 7.51 -3.40
CA THR A 54 0.23 6.92 -4.21
C THR A 54 0.83 7.96 -5.17
N MET A 55 -0.02 8.72 -5.87
CA MET A 55 0.45 9.81 -6.74
C MET A 55 1.24 10.86 -5.96
N TRP A 56 0.76 11.24 -4.78
CA TRP A 56 1.44 12.20 -3.92
C TRP A 56 2.83 11.70 -3.47
N ALA A 57 2.92 10.47 -2.95
CA ALA A 57 4.17 9.89 -2.48
C ALA A 57 5.22 9.74 -3.61
N LEU A 58 4.79 9.28 -4.79
CA LEU A 58 5.64 9.18 -5.99
C LEU A 58 6.10 10.54 -6.52
N GLY A 59 5.36 11.62 -6.22
CA GLY A 59 5.76 12.99 -6.52
C GLY A 59 6.86 13.53 -5.59
N GLN A 60 7.03 12.95 -4.40
CA GLN A 60 8.04 13.39 -3.42
C GLN A 60 9.37 12.65 -3.54
N SER A 61 9.35 11.36 -3.92
CA SER A 61 10.55 10.53 -3.97
C SER A 61 10.48 9.44 -5.03
N ARG A 62 11.65 8.96 -5.45
CA ARG A 62 11.83 7.72 -6.23
C ARG A 62 12.44 6.58 -5.42
N ASP A 63 12.86 6.85 -4.18
CA ASP A 63 13.36 5.83 -3.28
C ASP A 63 12.19 5.03 -2.70
N ALA A 64 12.26 3.70 -2.82
CA ALA A 64 11.17 2.81 -2.44
C ALA A 64 10.88 2.87 -0.93
N ALA A 65 11.92 2.98 -0.10
CA ALA A 65 11.75 3.07 1.35
C ALA A 65 11.07 4.38 1.76
N GLU A 66 11.44 5.50 1.12
CA GLU A 66 10.78 6.79 1.35
C GLU A 66 9.34 6.80 0.84
N ILE A 67 9.05 6.24 -0.34
CA ILE A 67 7.68 6.09 -0.84
C ILE A 67 6.83 5.29 0.15
N GLN A 68 7.37 4.18 0.64
CA GLN A 68 6.71 3.35 1.64
C GLN A 68 6.43 4.15 2.93
N ARG A 69 7.43 4.86 3.45
CA ARG A 69 7.29 5.70 4.65
C ARG A 69 6.19 6.76 4.47
N LEU A 70 6.18 7.47 3.34
CA LEU A 70 5.16 8.47 3.02
C LEU A 70 3.76 7.86 2.89
N PHE A 71 3.64 6.72 2.21
CA PHE A 71 2.37 6.02 2.03
C PHE A 71 1.77 5.51 3.37
N TYR A 72 2.62 5.05 4.30
CA TYR A 72 2.19 4.59 5.62
C TYR A 72 1.97 5.72 6.64
N SER A 73 2.51 6.92 6.38
CA SER A 73 2.26 8.10 7.22
C SER A 73 0.79 8.52 7.11
N GLN A 74 0.10 8.72 8.23
CA GLN A 74 -1.27 9.24 8.21
C GLN A 74 -1.28 10.69 7.69
N VAL A 75 -2.19 10.99 6.77
CA VAL A 75 -2.46 12.35 6.29
C VAL A 75 -3.95 12.62 6.49
N ASN A 76 -4.28 13.56 7.39
CA ASN A 76 -5.66 13.77 7.87
C ASN A 76 -6.29 12.46 8.42
N HIS A 77 -7.35 11.97 7.79
CA HIS A 77 -8.10 10.78 8.18
C HIS A 77 -8.09 9.72 7.07
N ASP A 78 -7.03 9.73 6.25
CA ASP A 78 -6.95 8.89 5.07
C ASP A 78 -6.76 7.40 5.39
N ARG A 79 -6.21 7.09 6.57
CA ARG A 79 -6.06 5.75 7.14
C ARG A 79 -6.18 5.77 8.67
N ILE A 80 -6.53 4.64 9.27
CA ILE A 80 -6.40 4.42 10.71
C ILE A 80 -4.91 4.21 11.06
N PRO A 81 -4.38 4.87 12.11
CA PRO A 81 -3.03 4.62 12.60
C PRO A 81 -2.88 3.16 13.03
N MET A 82 -1.80 2.51 12.59
CA MET A 82 -1.42 1.21 13.13
C MET A 82 -1.05 1.40 14.60
N VAL A 83 -1.69 0.63 15.50
CA VAL A 83 -1.37 0.58 16.94
C VAL A 83 -0.12 -0.27 17.17
#